data_AF-A0A535T1A9-F1
#
_entry.id   AF-A0A535T1A9-F1
#
_cell.length_a   1.000
_cell.length_b   1.000
_cell.length_c   1.000
_cell.angle_alpha   90.00
_cell.angle_beta   90.00
_cell.angle_gamma   90.00
#
_symmetry.space_group_name_H-M   'P 1'
#
loop_
_entity.id
_entity.type
_entity.pdbx_description
1 polymer ?
#
loop_
_entity_poly.entity_id
_entity_poly.type
_entity_poly.pdbx_seq_one_letter_code
_entity_poly.pdbx_strand_id
1 'polypeptide(L)'
;MILDVVTFAVSFAVAAALYPIAIRFLKQAGSGQVIQAELPESHQKKVGTPTGGGILFVALALVGGLVATIAGHAGALPALAGLALGGVIGFVDDISKLRRGSIGIPARLKLPIQLVLAIPVAWIALD
;
A
#
# COMPACT_ATOMS: atom_id res chain seq x y z
N MET A 1 -11.27 3.30 23.48
CA MET A 1 -11.35 4.70 23.02
C MET A 1 -10.06 5.48 23.25
N ILE A 2 -9.58 5.71 24.48
CA ILE A 2 -8.34 6.48 24.71
C ILE A 2 -7.11 5.79 24.09
N LEU A 3 -6.95 4.49 24.31
CA LEU A 3 -5.84 3.71 23.73
C LEU A 3 -5.86 3.73 22.19
N ASP A 4 -7.04 3.72 21.57
CA ASP A 4 -7.19 3.75 20.11
C ASP A 4 -6.77 5.11 19.54
N VAL A 5 -7.16 6.20 20.21
CA VAL A 5 -6.74 7.57 19.86
C VAL A 5 -5.22 7.72 19.99
N VAL A 6 -4.64 7.18 21.07
CA VAL A 6 -3.18 7.18 21.26
C VAL A 6 -2.49 6.38 20.16
N THR A 7 -3.00 5.20 19.82
CA THR A 7 -2.44 4.34 18.77
C THR A 7 -2.48 5.03 17.41
N PHE A 8 -3.60 5.68 17.08
CA PHE A 8 -3.75 6.49 15.89
C PHE A 8 -2.75 7.65 15.86
N ALA A 9 -2.66 8.44 16.93
CA ALA A 9 -1.77 9.60 17.01
C ALA A 9 -0.30 9.20 16.87
N VAL A 10 0.12 8.13 17.55
CA VAL A 10 1.49 7.60 17.46
C VAL A 10 1.77 7.08 16.05
N SER A 11 0.88 6.28 15.47
CA SER A 11 1.05 5.74 14.11
C SER A 11 1.13 6.86 13.07
N PHE A 12 0.29 7.88 13.19
CA PHE A 12 0.31 9.06 12.33
C PHE A 12 1.63 9.84 12.48
N ALA A 13 2.07 10.12 13.70
CA ALA A 13 3.31 10.86 13.95
C ALA A 13 4.53 10.12 13.38
N VAL A 14 4.61 8.80 13.59
CA VAL A 14 5.66 7.94 13.03
C VAL A 14 5.63 7.96 11.50
N ALA A 15 4.46 7.78 10.89
CA ALA A 15 4.33 7.81 9.44
C ALA A 15 4.74 9.18 8.87
N ALA A 16 4.24 10.27 9.45
CA ALA A 16 4.54 11.64 9.02
C ALA A 16 6.05 11.96 9.12
N ALA A 17 6.73 11.46 10.16
CA ALA A 17 8.16 11.64 10.32
C ALA A 17 8.99 10.82 9.30
N LEU A 18 8.54 9.61 8.96
CA LEU A 18 9.28 8.70 8.07
C LEU A 18 9.02 8.96 6.57
N TYR A 19 7.86 9.49 6.21
CA TYR A 19 7.49 9.73 4.81
C TYR A 19 8.47 10.63 4.04
N PRO A 20 8.98 11.75 4.60
CA PRO A 20 10.01 12.56 3.92
C PRO A 20 11.26 11.77 3.56
N ILE A 21 11.69 10.84 4.43
CA ILE A 21 12.83 9.96 4.19
C ILE A 21 12.49 8.96 3.08
N ALA A 22 11.33 8.31 3.17
CA ALA A 22 10.87 7.38 2.15
C ALA A 22 10.72 8.04 0.76
N ILE A 23 10.21 9.26 0.70
CA ILE A 23 10.10 10.04 -0.54
C ILE A 23 11.49 10.29 -1.14
N ARG A 24 12.48 10.66 -0.33
CA ARG A 24 13.86 10.84 -0.81
C ARG A 24 14.44 9.54 -1.37
N PHE A 25 14.24 8.43 -0.67
CA PHE A 25 14.68 7.11 -1.12
C PHE A 25 14.01 6.71 -2.44
N LEU A 26 12.69 6.86 -2.54
CA LEU A 26 11.93 6.55 -3.75
C LEU A 26 12.37 7.40 -4.95
N LYS A 27 12.67 8.70 -4.73
CA LYS A 27 13.24 9.57 -5.77
C LYS A 27 14.61 9.07 -6.24
N GLN A 28 15.49 8.68 -5.31
CA GLN A 28 16.82 8.14 -5.63
C GLN A 28 16.74 6.78 -6.36
N ALA A 29 15.72 5.97 -6.04
CA ALA A 29 15.44 4.72 -6.72
C ALA A 29 14.85 4.89 -8.14
N GLY A 30 14.71 6.13 -8.64
CA GLY A 30 14.21 6.39 -9.98
C GLY A 30 12.72 6.07 -10.17
N SER A 31 11.94 6.00 -9.08
CA SER A 31 10.52 5.60 -9.12
C SER A 31 9.57 6.71 -9.58
N GLY A 32 10.06 7.71 -10.34
CA GLY A 32 9.23 8.79 -10.85
C GLY A 32 8.15 8.27 -11.80
N GLN A 33 6.91 8.72 -11.63
CA GLN A 33 5.81 8.32 -12.52
C GLN A 33 6.06 8.82 -13.94
N VAL A 34 6.03 7.88 -14.89
CA VAL A 34 6.00 8.14 -16.33
C VAL A 34 4.52 8.27 -16.74
N ILE A 35 4.16 9.42 -17.30
CA ILE A 35 2.79 9.71 -17.75
C ILE A 35 2.79 9.73 -19.28
N GLN A 36 1.77 9.12 -19.88
CA GLN A 36 1.60 9.13 -21.34
C GLN A 36 1.43 10.56 -21.85
N ALA A 37 2.08 10.86 -22.97
CA ALA A 37 2.03 12.20 -23.59
C ALA A 37 0.62 12.60 -24.05
N GLU A 38 -0.24 11.61 -24.34
CA GLU A 38 -1.62 11.82 -24.80
C GLU A 38 -2.63 12.17 -23.68
N LEU A 39 -2.19 12.13 -22.42
CA LEU A 39 -3.05 12.49 -21.28
C LEU A 39 -3.15 14.02 -21.10
N PRO A 40 -4.29 14.55 -20.61
CA PRO A 40 -4.50 15.99 -20.42
C PRO A 40 -3.41 16.67 -19.57
N GLU A 41 -3.17 17.97 -19.79
CA GLU A 41 -2.16 18.74 -19.05
C GLU A 41 -2.31 18.67 -17.53
N SER A 42 -3.54 18.53 -17.02
CA SER A 42 -3.80 18.34 -15.59
C SER A 42 -3.13 17.08 -15.02
N HIS A 43 -2.99 16.03 -15.84
CA HIS A 43 -2.33 14.78 -15.46
C HIS A 43 -0.81 14.89 -15.60
N GLN A 44 -0.29 15.67 -16.55
CA GLN A 44 1.15 15.90 -16.74
C GLN A 44 1.83 16.52 -15.51
N LYS A 45 1.07 17.23 -14.65
CA LYS A 45 1.58 17.78 -13.38
C LYS A 45 2.12 16.73 -12.39
N LYS A 46 1.74 15.45 -12.55
CA LYS A 46 2.20 14.35 -11.71
C LYS A 46 3.50 13.70 -12.20
N VAL A 47 3.99 14.06 -13.39
CA VAL A 47 5.25 13.54 -13.94
C VAL A 47 6.39 13.71 -12.95
N GLY A 48 7.18 12.65 -12.73
CA GLY A 48 8.33 12.67 -11.83
C GLY A 48 7.98 12.61 -10.34
N THR A 49 6.70 12.58 -9.96
CA THR A 49 6.31 12.26 -8.57
C THR A 49 6.63 10.79 -8.31
N PRO A 50 7.38 10.45 -7.24
CA PRO A 50 7.72 9.06 -6.95
C PRO A 50 6.47 8.22 -6.67
N THR A 51 6.41 7.02 -7.26
CA THR A 51 5.36 6.02 -7.00
C THR A 51 5.79 5.05 -5.91
N GLY A 52 4.87 4.22 -5.40
CA GLY A 52 5.20 3.20 -4.40
C GLY A 52 5.26 3.71 -2.96
N GLY A 53 4.74 4.91 -2.66
CA GLY A 53 4.63 5.42 -1.29
C GLY A 53 3.81 4.53 -0.34
N GLY A 54 3.02 3.61 -0.89
CA GLY A 54 2.31 2.57 -0.13
C GLY A 54 3.23 1.55 0.55
N ILE A 55 4.49 1.41 0.13
CA ILE A 55 5.44 0.46 0.74
C ILE A 55 5.67 0.81 2.22
N LEU A 56 5.92 2.07 2.53
CA LEU A 56 6.10 2.53 3.92
C LEU A 56 4.80 2.35 4.72
N PHE A 57 3.65 2.67 4.12
CA PHE A 57 2.35 2.50 4.76
C PHE A 57 2.10 1.03 5.15
N VAL A 58 2.26 0.11 4.20
CA VAL A 58 2.08 -1.32 4.43
C VAL A 58 3.08 -1.80 5.48
N ALA A 59 4.36 -1.41 5.41
CA ALA A 59 5.36 -1.81 6.39
C ALA A 59 4.99 -1.37 7.82
N LEU A 60 4.57 -0.11 8.02
CA LEU A 60 4.15 0.39 9.33
C LEU A 60 2.87 -0.28 9.83
N ALA A 61 1.90 -0.48 8.94
CA ALA A 61 0.64 -1.13 9.29
C ALA A 61 0.82 -2.63 9.58
N LEU A 62 1.78 -3.33 8.94
CA LEU A 62 2.14 -4.70 9.28
C LEU A 62 2.72 -4.80 10.70
N VAL A 63 3.61 -3.87 11.07
CA VAL A 63 4.16 -3.80 12.44
C VAL A 63 3.05 -3.50 13.45
N GLY A 64 2.23 -2.48 13.21
CA GLY A 64 1.14 -2.11 14.11
C GLY A 64 0.07 -3.20 14.25
N GLY A 65 -0.30 -3.84 13.14
CA GLY A 65 -1.25 -4.94 13.16
C GLY A 65 -0.67 -6.19 13.85
N LEU A 66 0.63 -6.49 13.71
CA LEU A 66 1.25 -7.61 14.43
C LEU A 66 1.19 -7.39 15.94
N VAL A 67 1.47 -6.17 16.40
CA VAL A 67 1.29 -5.78 17.81
C VAL A 67 -0.16 -5.98 18.24
N ALA A 68 -1.13 -5.57 17.42
CA ALA A 68 -2.55 -5.76 17.72
C ALA A 68 -2.95 -7.25 17.78
N THR A 69 -2.41 -8.09 16.89
CA THR A 69 -2.63 -9.55 16.91
C THR A 69 -2.08 -10.16 18.20
N ILE A 70 -0.86 -9.80 18.60
CA ILE A 70 -0.23 -10.29 19.84
C ILE A 70 -1.03 -9.81 21.07
N ALA A 71 -1.60 -8.60 21.02
CA ALA A 71 -2.48 -8.07 22.06
C ALA A 71 -3.89 -8.70 22.09
N GLY A 72 -4.18 -9.67 21.22
CA GLY A 72 -5.43 -10.42 21.23
C GLY A 72 -6.60 -9.76 20.49
N HIS A 73 -6.33 -8.78 19.62
CA HIS A 73 -7.38 -8.20 18.79
C HIS A 73 -7.77 -9.16 17.66
N ALA A 74 -8.93 -9.81 17.78
CA ALA A 74 -9.37 -10.86 16.86
C ALA A 74 -9.37 -10.45 15.37
N GLY A 75 -9.75 -9.21 15.06
CA GLY A 75 -9.77 -8.69 13.68
C GLY A 75 -8.40 -8.33 13.10
N ALA A 76 -7.33 -8.32 13.90
CA ALA A 76 -6.02 -7.86 13.44
C ALA A 76 -5.36 -8.83 12.45
N LEU A 77 -5.46 -10.14 12.71
CA LEU A 77 -4.86 -11.17 11.85
C LEU A 77 -5.46 -11.20 10.43
N PRO A 78 -6.79 -11.28 10.24
CA PRO A 78 -7.37 -11.24 8.90
C PRO A 78 -7.10 -9.89 8.20
N ALA A 79 -7.12 -8.78 8.92
CA ALA A 79 -6.77 -7.46 8.36
C ALA A 79 -5.32 -7.41 7.86
N LEU A 80 -4.36 -7.96 8.63
CA LEU A 80 -2.96 -8.08 8.23
C LEU A 80 -2.80 -8.98 7.00
N ALA A 81 -3.48 -10.12 6.95
CA ALA A 81 -3.44 -11.03 5.81
C ALA A 81 -3.93 -10.32 4.53
N GLY A 82 -5.07 -9.65 4.60
CA GLY A 82 -5.61 -8.86 3.49
C GLY A 82 -4.68 -7.73 3.04
N LEU A 83 -4.11 -6.99 4.01
CA LEU A 83 -3.16 -5.92 3.73
C LEU A 83 -1.87 -6.43 3.07
N ALA A 84 -1.32 -7.56 3.54
CA ALA A 84 -0.12 -8.15 2.97
C ALA A 84 -0.36 -8.62 1.52
N LEU A 85 -1.44 -9.37 1.28
CA LEU A 85 -1.80 -9.88 -0.04
C LEU A 85 -2.10 -8.75 -1.02
N GLY A 86 -2.94 -7.78 -0.61
CA GLY A 86 -3.26 -6.60 -1.40
C GLY A 86 -2.03 -5.72 -1.66
N GLY A 87 -1.16 -5.58 -0.66
CA GLY A 87 0.10 -4.87 -0.74
C GLY A 87 1.05 -5.46 -1.79
N VAL A 88 1.18 -6.79 -1.85
CA VAL A 88 1.97 -7.48 -2.88
C VAL A 88 1.42 -7.20 -4.28
N ILE A 89 0.10 -7.32 -4.48
CA ILE A 89 -0.52 -7.01 -5.78
C ILE A 89 -0.27 -5.55 -6.17
N GLY A 90 -0.45 -4.62 -5.23
CA GLY A 90 -0.19 -3.20 -5.46
C GLY A 90 1.27 -2.92 -5.83
N PHE A 91 2.21 -3.57 -5.15
CA PHE A 91 3.63 -3.45 -5.41
C PHE A 91 4.01 -3.98 -6.81
N VAL A 92 3.50 -5.15 -7.20
CA VAL A 92 3.72 -5.71 -8.55
C VAL A 92 3.12 -4.81 -9.63
N ASP A 93 1.94 -4.22 -9.37
CA ASP A 93 1.28 -3.27 -10.27
C ASP A 93 2.11 -2.00 -10.46
N ASP A 94 2.64 -1.43 -9.37
CA ASP A 94 3.47 -0.22 -9.40
C ASP A 94 4.84 -0.45 -10.07
N ILE A 95 5.49 -1.60 -9.85
CA ILE A 95 6.69 -1.99 -10.59
C ILE A 95 6.39 -2.13 -12.09
N SER A 96 5.25 -2.75 -12.42
CA SER A 96 4.83 -2.91 -13.82
C SER A 96 4.66 -1.55 -14.50
N LYS A 97 4.08 -0.58 -13.81
CA LYS A 97 3.94 0.80 -14.31
C LYS A 97 5.28 1.51 -14.48
N LEU A 98 6.23 1.28 -13.58
CA LEU A 98 7.57 1.86 -13.73
C LEU A 98 8.31 1.29 -14.95
N ARG A 99 8.11 0.01 -15.25
CA ARG A 99 8.82 -0.66 -16.36
C ARG A 99 8.15 -0.48 -17.72
N ARG A 100 6.83 -0.37 -17.77
CA ARG A 100 6.03 -0.38 -19.01
C ARG A 100 5.33 0.94 -19.30
N GLY A 101 5.59 1.99 -18.51
CA GLY A 101 4.83 3.25 -18.53
C GLY A 101 3.54 3.15 -17.71
N SER A 102 2.65 4.14 -17.77
CA SER A 102 1.46 4.24 -16.90
C SER A 102 0.42 3.09 -16.98
N ILE A 103 0.70 2.04 -17.75
CA ILE A 103 -0.14 0.85 -17.89
C ILE A 103 0.25 -0.18 -16.82
N GLY A 104 -0.62 -0.35 -15.83
CA GLY A 104 -0.49 -1.38 -14.81
C GLY A 104 -1.04 -2.74 -15.25
N ILE A 105 -1.27 -3.62 -14.27
CA ILE A 105 -1.98 -4.89 -14.45
C ILE A 105 -3.41 -4.57 -14.95
N PRO A 106 -3.85 -5.13 -16.10
CA PRO A 106 -5.20 -4.93 -16.60
C PRO A 106 -6.25 -5.27 -15.54
N ALA A 107 -7.27 -4.42 -15.39
CA ALA A 107 -8.32 -4.62 -14.37
C ALA A 107 -8.99 -6.00 -14.48
N ARG A 108 -9.19 -6.50 -15.69
CA ARG A 108 -9.73 -7.85 -15.98
C ARG A 108 -8.90 -9.01 -15.41
N LEU A 109 -7.61 -8.78 -15.15
CA LEU A 109 -6.72 -9.76 -14.50
C LEU A 109 -6.60 -9.46 -13.00
N LYS A 110 -6.48 -8.17 -12.63
CA LYS A 110 -6.28 -7.75 -11.23
C LYS A 110 -7.49 -8.08 -10.35
N LEU A 111 -8.70 -7.82 -10.83
CA LEU A 111 -9.93 -8.02 -10.04
C LEU A 111 -10.20 -9.50 -9.70
N PRO A 112 -10.14 -10.46 -10.64
CA PRO A 112 -10.29 -11.87 -10.29
C PRO A 112 -9.23 -12.35 -9.28
N ILE A 113 -7.97 -11.92 -9.44
CA ILE A 113 -6.90 -12.27 -8.49
C ILE A 113 -7.24 -11.74 -7.10
N GLN A 114 -7.66 -10.48 -6.98
CA GLN A 114 -8.05 -9.90 -5.69
C GLN A 114 -9.24 -10.62 -5.07
N LEU A 115 -10.23 -11.03 -5.86
CA LEU A 115 -11.39 -11.77 -5.39
C LEU A 115 -11.00 -13.15 -4.87
N VAL A 116 -10.15 -13.87 -5.60
CA VAL A 116 -9.64 -15.19 -5.16
C VAL A 116 -8.84 -15.06 -3.87
N LEU A 117 -7.99 -14.04 -3.73
CA LEU A 117 -7.24 -13.80 -2.50
C LEU A 117 -8.10 -13.35 -1.31
N ALA A 118 -9.28 -12.78 -1.57
CA ALA A 118 -10.21 -12.39 -0.51
C ALA A 118 -10.85 -13.60 0.18
N ILE A 119 -10.95 -14.76 -0.50
CA ILE A 119 -11.56 -15.99 0.06
C ILE A 119 -10.85 -16.47 1.33
N PRO A 120 -9.53 -16.75 1.34
CA PRO A 120 -8.85 -17.19 2.55
C PRO A 120 -8.85 -16.12 3.65
N VAL A 121 -8.80 -14.83 3.28
CA VAL A 121 -8.90 -13.72 4.25
C VAL A 121 -10.26 -13.70 4.93
N ALA A 122 -11.33 -13.89 4.16
CA ALA A 122 -12.69 -13.95 4.68
C ALA A 122 -12.89 -15.19 5.56
N TRP A 123 -12.30 -16.33 5.20
CA TRP A 123 -12.33 -17.54 6.02
C TRP A 123 -11.67 -17.31 7.39
N ILE A 124 -10.45 -16.78 7.43
CA ILE A 124 -9.74 -16.43 8.68
C ILE A 124 -10.52 -15.38 9.51
N ALA A 125 -11.33 -14.54 8.87
CA ALA A 125 -12.12 -13.53 9.55
C ALA A 125 -13.42 -14.06 10.17
N LEU A 126 -13.88 -15.24 9.73
CA LEU A 126 -15.10 -15.89 10.22
C LEU A 126 -14.81 -16.97 11.28
N ASP A 127 -13.59 -17.50 11.29
CA ASP A 127 -13.08 -18.39 12.34
C ASP A 127 -12.73 -17.62 13.64
#